data_AF-A0A2H1I623-F1
#
_entry.id   AF-A0A2H1I623-F1
#
_cell.length_a   1.000
_cell.length_b   1.000
_cell.length_c   1.000
_cell.angle_alpha   90.00
_cell.angle_beta   90.00
_cell.angle_gamma   90.00
#
_symmetry.space_group_name_H-M   'P 1'
#
loop_
_entity.id
_entity.type
_entity.pdbx_description
1 polymer ?
#
loop_
_entity_poly.entity_id
_entity_poly.type
_entity_poly.pdbx_seq_one_letter_code
_entity_poly.pdbx_strand_id
1 'polypeptide(L)' 'MKKLLKDRQAIWSGALVALLFPLIYFGMSLLGWGNESFSWWETLLAGLFTGAFFWFFTSSFRQFRDEDVTPK' A
#
# COMPACT_ATOMS: atom_id res chain seq x y z
N MET A 1 11.63 -8.32 12.02
CA MET A 1 11.67 -6.93 11.49
C MET A 1 12.86 -6.62 10.56
N LYS A 2 14.12 -6.96 10.88
CA LYS A 2 15.27 -6.68 9.99
C LYS A 2 15.18 -7.32 8.59
N LYS A 3 14.54 -8.50 8.45
CA LYS A 3 14.34 -9.19 7.16
C LYS A 3 13.30 -8.47 6.28
N LEU A 4 12.21 -7.97 6.89
CA LEU A 4 11.14 -7.20 6.25
C LEU A 4 11.64 -5.85 5.70
N LEU A 5 12.51 -5.16 6.44
CA LEU A 5 13.14 -3.91 5.98
C LEU A 5 14.17 -4.12 4.86
N LYS A 6 14.65 -5.36 4.68
CA LYS A 6 15.62 -5.72 3.63
C LYS A 6 14.94 -5.98 2.29
N ASP A 7 13.64 -6.27 2.29
CA ASP A 7 12.82 -6.46 1.09
C ASP A 7 12.43 -5.08 0.51
N ARG A 8 13.42 -4.44 -0.12
CA ARG A 8 13.28 -3.13 -0.78
C ARG A 8 12.13 -3.11 -1.78
N GLN A 9 11.85 -4.25 -2.41
CA GLN A 9 10.77 -4.38 -3.38
C GLN A 9 9.41 -4.28 -2.69
N ALA A 10 9.22 -4.92 -1.54
CA ALA A 10 7.99 -4.78 -0.75
C ALA A 10 7.75 -3.33 -0.32
N ILE A 11 8.79 -2.65 0.18
CA ILE A 11 8.71 -1.24 0.58
C ILE A 11 8.34 -0.35 -0.62
N TRP A 12 9.00 -0.57 -1.77
CA TRP A 12 8.68 0.17 -2.99
C TRP A 12 7.24 -0.07 -3.45
N SER A 13 6.74 -1.30 -3.42
CA SER A 13 5.35 -1.60 -3.78
C SER A 13 4.35 -0.88 -2.85
N GLY A 14 4.61 -0.88 -1.54
CA GLY A 14 3.78 -0.16 -0.58
C GLY A 14 3.78 1.35 -0.80
N ALA A 15 4.95 1.93 -1.06
CA ALA A 15 5.10 3.35 -1.38
C ALA A 15 4.40 3.72 -2.70
N LEU A 16 4.49 2.85 -3.72
CA LEU A 16 3.84 3.06 -5.02
C LEU A 16 2.31 3.06 -4.88
N VAL A 17 1.76 2.12 -4.10
CA VAL A 17 0.32 2.07 -3.83
C VAL A 17 -0.15 3.30 -3.04
N ALA A 18 0.62 3.71 -2.03
CA ALA A 18 0.32 4.92 -1.26
C ALA A 18 0.36 6.20 -2.10
N LEU A 19 1.20 6.27 -3.13
CA LEU A 19 1.28 7.39 -4.08
C LEU A 19 0.21 7.33 -5.16
N LEU A 20 -0.12 6.15 -5.68
CA LEU A 20 -1.12 5.97 -6.74
C LEU A 20 -2.52 6.37 -6.28
N PHE A 21 -2.87 6.10 -5.03
CA PHE A 21 -4.20 6.40 -4.51
C PHE A 21 -4.57 7.90 -4.56
N PRO A 22 -3.80 8.84 -3.99
CA PRO A 22 -4.08 10.26 -4.12
C PRO A 22 -3.91 10.77 -5.55
N LEU A 23 -3.06 10.15 -6.37
CA LEU A 23 -2.88 10.51 -7.78
C LEU A 23 -4.16 10.20 -8.60
N ILE A 24 -4.76 9.03 -8.39
CA ILE A 24 -6.00 8.61 -9.03
C ILE A 24 -7.17 9.47 -8.55
N TYR A 25 -7.24 9.75 -7.24
CA TYR A 25 -8.26 10.65 -6.69
C TYR A 25 -8.15 12.07 -7.25
N PHE A 26 -6.94 12.61 -7.33
CA PHE A 26 -6.69 13.90 -7.97
C PHE A 26 -7.09 13.91 -9.45
N GLY A 27 -6.78 12.84 -10.19
CA GLY A 27 -7.21 12.66 -11.58
C GLY A 27 -8.73 12.61 -11.71
N MET A 28 -9.43 11.86 -10.85
CA MET A 28 -10.89 11.81 -10.83
C MET A 28 -11.53 13.15 -10.46
N SER A 29 -10.90 13.90 -9.53
CA SER A 29 -11.33 15.25 -9.17
C SER A 29 -11.18 16.24 -10.33
N LEU A 30 -10.06 16.21 -11.07
CA LEU A 30 -9.86 17.04 -12.27
C LEU A 30 -10.85 16.70 -13.39
N LEU A 31 -11.22 15.43 -13.52
CA LEU A 31 -12.19 14.97 -14.53
C LEU A 31 -13.65 15.17 -14.08
N GLY A 32 -13.90 15.74 -12.89
CA GLY A 32 -15.24 15.97 -12.36
C GLY A 32 -15.99 14.68 -11.97
N TRP A 33 -15.29 13.56 -11.84
CA TRP A 33 -15.82 12.26 -11.38
C TRP A 33 -15.69 12.07 -9.87
N GLY A 34 -15.05 13.01 -9.17
CA GLY A 34 -14.91 13.00 -7.72
C GLY A 34 -16.24 13.33 -7.04
N ASN A 35 -16.72 12.40 -6.21
CA ASN A 35 -17.85 12.65 -5.32
C ASN A 35 -17.36 13.56 -4.17
N GLU A 36 -18.05 14.65 -3.84
CA GLU A 36 -17.68 15.58 -2.75
C GLU A 36 -17.71 14.94 -1.34
N SER A 37 -18.02 13.65 -1.26
CA SER A 37 -18.22 12.91 -0.02
C SER A 37 -16.97 12.76 0.85
N PHE A 38 -15.77 13.03 0.33
CA PHE A 38 -14.51 12.92 1.08
C PHE A 38 -13.62 14.15 0.88
N SER A 39 -13.03 14.65 1.97
CA SER A 39 -12.05 15.73 1.88
C SER A 39 -10.72 15.22 1.32
N TRP A 40 -9.96 16.10 0.66
CA TRP A 40 -8.62 15.80 0.14
C TRP A 40 -7.66 15.21 1.20
N TRP A 41 -7.80 15.66 2.46
CA TRP A 41 -7.00 15.15 3.57
C TRP A 41 -7.37 13.72 3.97
N GLU A 42 -8.65 13.37 3.91
CA GLU A 42 -9.12 12.00 4.17
C GLU A 42 -8.63 11.05 3.10
N THR A 43 -8.59 11.47 1.83
CA THR A 43 -8.03 10.65 0.74
C THR A 43 -6.55 10.38 0.94
N LEU A 44 -5.76 11.40 1.34
CA LEU A 44 -4.34 11.22 1.62
C LEU A 44 -4.12 10.26 2.79
N LEU A 45 -4.88 10.42 3.88
CA LEU A 45 -4.82 9.52 5.04
C LEU A 45 -5.25 8.09 4.68
N ALA A 46 -6.32 7.94 3.90
CA ALA A 46 -6.81 6.64 3.44
C ALA A 46 -5.78 5.97 2.53
N GLY A 47 -5.20 6.67 1.56
CA GLY A 47 -4.17 6.12 0.68
C GLY A 47 -2.92 5.68 1.44
N LEU A 48 -2.49 6.48 2.41
CA LEU A 48 -1.32 6.16 3.24
C LEU A 48 -1.61 4.98 4.19
N PHE A 49 -2.79 4.93 4.78
CA PHE A 49 -3.26 3.81 5.59
C PHE A 49 -3.38 2.52 4.77
N THR A 50 -4.04 2.56 3.62
CA THR A 50 -4.19 1.42 2.72
C THR A 50 -2.85 0.92 2.20
N GLY A 51 -1.92 1.81 1.84
CA GLY A 51 -0.57 1.44 1.42
C GLY A 51 0.24 0.78 2.54
N ALA A 52 0.17 1.32 3.76
CA ALA A 52 0.81 0.73 4.93
C ALA A 52 0.20 -0.64 5.30
N PHE A 53 -1.12 -0.74 5.25
CA PHE A 53 -1.86 -1.98 5.53
C PHE A 53 -1.54 -3.06 4.49
N PHE A 54 -1.56 -2.71 3.21
CA PHE A 54 -1.17 -3.60 2.11
C PHE A 54 0.27 -4.09 2.27
N TRP A 55 1.21 -3.19 2.57
CA TRP A 55 2.60 -3.56 2.82
C TRP A 55 2.73 -4.52 4.00
N PHE A 56 2.09 -4.22 5.14
CA PHE A 56 2.13 -5.06 6.33
C PHE A 56 1.61 -6.48 6.06
N PHE A 57 0.45 -6.60 5.40
CA PHE A 57 -0.12 -7.90 5.06
C PHE A 57 0.72 -8.67 4.05
N THR A 58 1.12 -8.03 2.94
CA THR A 58 1.90 -8.68 1.88
C THR A 58 3.25 -9.15 2.41
N SER A 59 3.88 -8.36 3.26
CA SER A 59 5.18 -8.69 3.83
C SER A 59 5.08 -9.81 4.87
N SER A 60 3.99 -9.86 5.64
CA SER A 60 3.69 -10.97 6.55
C SER A 60 3.41 -12.28 5.80
N PHE A 61 2.62 -12.25 4.73
CA PHE A 61 2.35 -13.44 3.90
C PHE A 61 3.59 -13.96 3.18
N ARG A 62 4.49 -13.08 2.71
CA ARG A 62 5.78 -13.51 2.15
C ARG A 62 6.64 -14.22 3.18
N GLN A 63 6.60 -13.80 4.44
CA GLN A 63 7.33 -14.48 5.51
C GLN A 63 6.85 -15.93 5.67
N PHE A 64 5.54 -16.18 5.62
CA PHE A 64 4.98 -17.55 5.69
C PHE A 64 5.26 -18.38 4.43
N ARG A 65 5.31 -17.75 3.25
CA ARG A 65 5.67 -18.44 2.00
C ARG A 65 7.13 -18.88 1.97
N ASP A 66 8.03 -18.05 2.51
CA ASP A 66 9.47 -18.32 2.53
C ASP A 66 9.92 -19.14 3.76
N GLU A 67 9.00 -19.43 4.70
CA GLU A 67 9.15 -20.48 5.69
C GLU A 67 8.93 -21.82 5.00
N ASP A 68 10.04 -22.42 4.59
CA ASP A 68 10.13 -23.72 3.94
C ASP A 68 9.50 -24.80 4.84
N VAL A 69 8.22 -25.09 4.62
CA VAL A 69 7.47 -26.19 5.25
C VAL A 69 7.83 -27.56 4.66
N THR A 70 8.90 -27.66 3.85
CA THR A 70 9.42 -28.97 3.48
C THR A 70 10.25 -29.54 4.63
N PRO A 71 9.80 -30.66 5.26
CA PRO A 71 10.64 -31.36 6.21
C PRO A 71 11.87 -31.91 5.48
N LYS A 72 13.07 -31.68 6.05
CA LYS A 72 14.30 -32.39 5.67
C LYS A 72 14.40 -33.71 6.42
#